data_AF-A0AA43UF14-F1
#
_entry.id   AF-A0AA43UF14-F1
#
_cell.length_a   1.000
_cell.length_b   1.000
_cell.length_c   1.000
_cell.angle_alpha   90.00
_cell.angle_beta   90.00
_cell.angle_gamma   90.00
#
_symmetry.space_group_name_H-M   'P 1'
#
loop_
_entity.id
_entity.type
_entity.pdbx_description
1 polymer ?
#
loop_
_entity_poly.entity_id
_entity_poly.type
_entity_poly.pdbx_seq_one_letter_code
_entity_poly.pdbx_strand_id
1 'polypeptide(L)'
;MDLETLREEIRKKDSMIIELIAERTALAEEIAKVKIETNEPLRDLEVEKKVITRYIDEGVSKGLSADTMKTVASALITEAVESESRLMNEDSGNLPAIGNADRQHLADDDK
;
A
#
# COMPACT_ATOMS: atom_id res chain seq x y z
N MET A 1 9.61 5.89 -34.99
CA MET A 1 8.48 6.04 -34.06
C MET A 1 8.29 7.53 -33.85
N ASP A 2 7.08 8.04 -34.03
CA ASP A 2 6.80 9.46 -33.79
C ASP A 2 6.40 9.70 -32.32
N LEU A 3 6.21 10.96 -31.96
CA LEU A 3 5.88 11.36 -30.60
C LEU A 3 4.55 10.77 -30.13
N GLU A 4 3.56 10.67 -31.01
CA GLU A 4 2.23 10.18 -30.61
C GLU A 4 2.26 8.68 -30.34
N THR A 5 2.94 7.91 -31.19
CA THR A 5 3.15 6.47 -30.98
C THR A 5 3.85 6.20 -29.65
N LEU A 6 4.87 7.00 -29.29
CA LEU A 6 5.55 6.88 -28.00
C LEU A 6 4.61 7.15 -26.80
N ARG A 7 3.71 8.14 -26.93
CA ARG A 7 2.73 8.46 -25.88
C ARG A 7 1.65 7.39 -25.75
N GLU A 8 1.24 6.77 -26.86
CA GLU A 8 0.34 5.62 -26.84
C GLU A 8 0.97 4.42 -26.13
N GLU A 9 2.25 4.13 -26.40
CA GLU A 9 2.97 3.07 -25.70
C GLU A 9 3.08 3.36 -24.20
N ILE A 10 3.35 4.61 -23.78
CA ILE A 10 3.34 5.00 -22.35
C ILE A 10 1.96 4.74 -21.74
N ARG A 11 0.88 5.21 -22.38
CA ARG A 11 -0.50 5.01 -21.89
C ARG A 11 -0.84 3.53 -21.70
N LYS A 12 -0.37 2.67 -22.62
CA LYS A 12 -0.52 1.23 -22.49
C LYS A 12 0.23 0.67 -21.27
N LYS A 13 1.47 1.14 -21.03
CA LYS A 13 2.24 0.75 -19.84
C LYS A 13 1.55 1.23 -18.56
N ASP A 14 0.99 2.43 -18.55
CA ASP A 14 0.24 2.95 -17.41
C ASP A 14 -0.97 2.06 -17.09
N SER A 15 -1.72 1.63 -18.10
CA SER A 15 -2.82 0.67 -17.90
C SER A 15 -2.34 -0.65 -17.30
N MET A 16 -1.18 -1.17 -17.77
CA MET A 16 -0.61 -2.40 -17.21
C MET A 16 -0.15 -2.21 -15.75
N ILE A 17 0.38 -1.04 -15.40
CA ILE A 17 0.77 -0.73 -14.01
C ILE A 17 -0.47 -0.71 -13.13
N ILE A 18 -1.57 -0.08 -13.56
CA ILE A 18 -2.83 -0.04 -12.80
C ILE A 18 -3.35 -1.46 -12.55
N GLU A 19 -3.35 -2.32 -13.56
CA GLU A 19 -3.80 -3.72 -13.42
C GLU A 19 -2.94 -4.47 -12.40
N LEU A 20 -1.60 -4.37 -12.51
CA LEU A 20 -0.68 -5.02 -11.58
C LEU A 20 -0.84 -4.52 -10.13
N ILE A 21 -1.19 -3.24 -9.95
CA ILE A 21 -1.50 -2.70 -8.62
C ILE A 21 -2.78 -3.33 -8.07
N ALA A 22 -3.84 -3.41 -8.89
CA ALA A 22 -5.10 -4.03 -8.49
C ALA A 22 -4.91 -5.52 -8.11
N GLU A 23 -4.21 -6.29 -8.94
CA GLU A 23 -3.87 -7.69 -8.66
C GLU A 23 -3.06 -7.83 -7.37
N ARG A 24 -2.08 -6.95 -7.14
CA ARG A 24 -1.28 -6.95 -5.91
C ARG A 24 -2.14 -6.62 -4.68
N THR A 25 -3.08 -5.69 -4.79
CA THR A 25 -3.98 -5.33 -3.67
C THR A 25 -4.95 -6.46 -3.35
N ALA A 26 -5.45 -7.19 -4.35
CA ALA A 26 -6.25 -8.38 -4.12
C ALA A 26 -5.49 -9.46 -3.32
N LEU A 27 -4.18 -9.62 -3.54
CA LEU A 27 -3.35 -10.49 -2.70
C LEU A 27 -3.26 -10.01 -1.25
N ALA A 28 -3.27 -8.69 -1.01
CA ALA A 28 -3.31 -8.14 0.35
C ALA A 28 -4.63 -8.49 1.06
N GLU A 29 -5.75 -8.47 0.33
CA GLU A 29 -7.06 -8.90 0.86
C GLU A 29 -7.06 -10.39 1.27
N GLU A 30 -6.44 -11.26 0.47
CA GLU A 30 -6.24 -12.66 0.87
C GLU A 30 -5.33 -12.80 2.09
N ILE A 31 -4.29 -11.97 2.20
CA ILE A 31 -3.43 -11.92 3.40
C ILE A 31 -4.24 -11.49 4.64
N ALA A 32 -5.15 -10.52 4.53
CA ALA A 32 -6.02 -10.12 5.63
C ALA A 32 -6.87 -11.29 6.14
N LYS A 33 -7.47 -12.09 5.24
CA LYS A 33 -8.25 -13.27 5.64
C LYS A 33 -7.41 -14.25 6.45
N VAL A 34 -6.18 -14.52 5.98
CA VAL A 34 -5.24 -15.38 6.72
C VAL A 34 -4.90 -14.77 8.08
N LYS A 35 -4.61 -13.46 8.16
CA LYS A 35 -4.30 -12.79 9.43
C LYS A 35 -5.46 -12.83 10.42
N ILE A 36 -6.70 -12.71 9.96
CA ILE A 36 -7.91 -12.87 10.78
C ILE A 36 -7.97 -14.29 11.35
N GLU A 37 -7.83 -15.30 10.49
CA GLU A 37 -7.86 -16.71 10.89
C GLU A 37 -6.74 -17.08 11.87
N THR A 38 -5.55 -16.49 11.71
CA THR A 38 -4.38 -16.76 12.55
C THR A 38 -4.17 -15.77 13.68
N ASN A 39 -5.06 -14.78 13.84
CA ASN A 39 -4.97 -13.69 14.83
C ASN A 39 -3.61 -12.94 14.79
N GLU A 40 -3.13 -12.64 13.58
CA GLU A 40 -1.91 -11.88 13.33
C GLU A 40 -2.22 -10.37 13.22
N PRO A 41 -1.26 -9.49 13.56
CA PRO A 41 -1.48 -8.05 13.51
C PRO A 41 -1.58 -7.53 12.06
N LEU A 42 -2.33 -6.44 11.89
CA LEU A 42 -2.48 -5.74 10.61
C LEU A 42 -1.12 -5.32 10.03
N ARG A 43 -0.21 -4.80 10.87
CA ARG A 43 1.07 -4.21 10.45
C ARG A 43 2.26 -5.10 10.84
N ASP A 44 3.17 -5.30 9.89
CA ASP A 44 4.49 -5.90 10.12
C ASP A 44 5.56 -4.98 9.54
N LEU A 45 6.21 -4.22 10.42
CA LEU A 45 7.22 -3.22 10.04
C LEU A 45 8.47 -3.83 9.41
N GLU A 46 8.81 -5.09 9.74
CA GLU A 46 9.98 -5.75 9.16
C GLU A 46 9.67 -6.24 7.73
N VAL A 47 8.45 -6.70 7.48
CA VAL A 47 7.98 -7.02 6.13
C VAL A 47 7.93 -5.75 5.27
N GLU A 48 7.40 -4.64 5.78
CA GLU A 48 7.34 -3.36 5.06
C GLU A 48 8.73 -2.84 4.68
N LYS A 49 9.69 -2.88 5.61
CA LYS A 49 11.09 -2.53 5.32
C LYS A 49 11.67 -3.38 4.19
N LYS A 50 11.44 -4.71 4.22
CA LYS A 50 11.90 -5.63 3.17
C LYS A 50 11.27 -5.33 1.81
N VAL A 51 10.00 -4.95 1.78
CA VAL A 51 9.33 -4.52 0.53
C VAL A 51 10.01 -3.27 -0.03
N ILE A 52 10.24 -2.25 0.81
CA ILE A 52 10.92 -1.01 0.39
C ILE A 52 12.32 -1.30 -0.14
N THR A 53 13.11 -2.08 0.59
CA THR A 53 14.48 -2.46 0.16
C THR A 53 14.45 -3.17 -1.19
N ARG A 54 13.54 -4.13 -1.39
CA ARG A 54 13.42 -4.83 -2.68
C ARG A 54 13.11 -3.88 -3.85
N TYR A 55 12.19 -2.93 -3.66
CA TYR A 55 11.87 -1.93 -4.69
C TYR A 55 13.07 -1.04 -5.03
N ILE A 56 13.79 -0.59 -4.00
CA ILE A 56 14.99 0.24 -4.18
C ILE A 56 16.06 -0.55 -4.94
N ASP A 57 16.41 -1.75 -4.49
CA ASP A 57 17.48 -2.55 -5.07
C ASP A 57 17.17 -2.90 -6.54
N GLU A 58 15.95 -3.37 -6.82
CA GLU A 58 15.53 -3.71 -8.17
C GLU A 58 15.46 -2.47 -9.08
N GLY A 59 14.92 -1.35 -8.60
CA GLY A 59 14.79 -0.15 -9.42
C GLY A 59 16.13 0.50 -9.70
N VAL A 60 17.02 0.58 -8.70
CA VAL A 60 18.40 1.09 -8.89
C VAL A 60 19.15 0.23 -9.89
N SER A 61 19.00 -1.11 -9.86
CA SER A 61 19.60 -2.00 -10.85
C SER A 61 19.13 -1.75 -12.29
N LYS A 62 17.97 -1.10 -12.46
CA LYS A 62 17.37 -0.71 -13.74
C LYS A 62 17.59 0.78 -14.08
N GLY A 63 18.38 1.50 -13.29
CA GLY A 63 18.69 2.92 -13.48
C GLY A 63 17.61 3.88 -12.98
N LEU A 64 16.69 3.43 -12.12
CA LEU A 64 15.66 4.28 -11.50
C LEU A 64 16.17 4.89 -10.19
N SER A 65 15.60 6.04 -9.81
CA SER A 65 15.92 6.70 -8.55
C SER A 65 15.44 5.88 -7.34
N ALA A 66 16.30 5.70 -6.36
CA ALA A 66 15.97 5.07 -5.08
C ALA A 66 14.80 5.76 -4.38
N ASP A 67 14.75 7.10 -4.43
CA ASP A 67 13.66 7.88 -3.82
C ASP A 67 12.33 7.61 -4.52
N THR A 68 12.33 7.52 -5.86
CA THR A 68 11.12 7.18 -6.61
C THR A 68 10.64 5.78 -6.25
N MET A 69 11.55 4.79 -6.17
CA MET A 69 11.19 3.41 -5.82
C MET A 69 10.68 3.29 -4.39
N LYS A 70 11.27 4.04 -3.46
CA LYS A 70 10.80 4.14 -2.08
C LYS A 70 9.38 4.70 -2.04
N THR A 71 9.09 5.77 -2.76
CA THR A 71 7.74 6.35 -2.83
C THR A 71 6.72 5.38 -3.41
N VAL A 72 7.06 4.68 -4.50
CA VAL A 72 6.18 3.65 -5.08
C VAL A 72 5.92 2.53 -4.07
N ALA A 73 6.96 1.98 -3.44
CA ALA A 73 6.82 0.93 -2.44
C ALA A 73 5.93 1.37 -1.26
N SER A 74 6.14 2.59 -0.75
CA SER A 74 5.32 3.14 0.34
C SER A 74 3.86 3.30 -0.07
N ALA A 75 3.57 3.80 -1.27
CA ALA A 75 2.20 3.93 -1.76
C ALA A 75 1.49 2.57 -1.84
N LEU A 76 2.18 1.54 -2.34
CA LEU A 76 1.64 0.19 -2.45
C LEU A 76 1.47 -0.51 -1.10
N ILE A 77 2.29 -0.17 -0.10
CA ILE A 77 2.11 -0.64 1.28
C ILE A 77 0.88 0.04 1.89
N THR A 78 0.72 1.36 1.73
CA THR A 78 -0.44 2.08 2.23
C THR A 78 -1.74 1.52 1.65
N GLU A 79 -1.81 1.32 0.33
CA GLU A 79 -2.98 0.74 -0.34
C GLU A 79 -3.33 -0.65 0.23
N ALA A 80 -2.32 -1.50 0.44
CA ALA A 80 -2.50 -2.83 1.01
C ALA A 80 -3.04 -2.76 2.45
N VAL A 81 -2.42 -1.94 3.31
CA VAL A 81 -2.85 -1.76 4.71
C VAL A 81 -4.27 -1.22 4.80
N GLU A 82 -4.66 -0.31 3.91
CA GLU A 82 -6.02 0.19 3.84
C GLU A 82 -7.02 -0.90 3.42
N SER A 83 -6.69 -1.73 2.43
CA SER A 83 -7.57 -2.84 2.04
C SER A 83 -7.70 -3.90 3.13
N GLU A 84 -6.58 -4.29 3.75
CA GLU A 84 -6.57 -5.23 4.87
C GLU A 84 -7.39 -4.70 6.06
N SER A 85 -7.21 -3.43 6.41
CA SER A 85 -7.95 -2.78 7.50
C SER A 85 -9.46 -2.78 7.25
N ARG A 86 -9.92 -2.52 6.02
CA ARG A 86 -11.35 -2.56 5.68
C ARG A 86 -11.94 -3.94 6.00
N LEU A 87 -11.31 -5.01 5.54
CA LEU A 87 -11.79 -6.38 5.76
C LEU A 87 -11.77 -6.79 7.24
N MET A 88 -10.70 -6.48 7.97
CA MET A 88 -10.59 -6.81 9.40
C MET A 88 -11.63 -6.07 10.25
N ASN A 89 -11.97 -4.83 9.88
CA ASN A 89 -13.01 -4.05 10.57
C ASN A 89 -14.44 -4.54 10.24
N GLU A 90 -14.68 -5.02 9.02
CA GLU A 90 -15.95 -5.62 8.61
C GLU A 90 -16.23 -6.93 9.36
N ASP A 91 -15.22 -7.79 9.51
CA ASP A 91 -15.33 -9.05 10.27
C ASP A 91 -15.60 -8.82 11.77
N SER A 92 -15.05 -7.72 12.33
CA SER A 92 -15.20 -7.36 13.75
C SER A 92 -16.57 -6.76 14.12
N GLY A 93 -17.47 -6.50 13.17
CA GLY A 93 -18.85 -6.08 13.46
C GLY A 93 -19.07 -4.60 13.84
N ASN A 94 -18.25 -3.66 13.31
CA ASN A 94 -18.59 -2.26 12.91
C ASN A 94 -17.54 -1.16 13.29
N LEU A 95 -17.34 -0.26 12.30
CA LEU A 95 -16.71 1.08 12.21
C LEU A 95 -15.16 1.19 12.13
N PRO A 96 -14.67 2.04 11.19
CA PRO A 96 -13.27 2.09 10.79
C PRO A 96 -12.42 2.66 11.91
N ALA A 97 -11.30 1.98 12.20
CA ALA A 97 -10.20 2.57 12.95
C ALA A 97 -9.59 3.68 12.09
N ILE A 98 -10.10 4.91 12.23
CA ILE A 98 -9.44 6.12 11.77
C ILE A 98 -8.05 6.10 12.42
N GLY A 99 -7.00 6.05 11.60
CA GLY A 99 -5.62 6.07 12.06
C GLY A 99 -5.42 7.25 13.01
N ASN A 100 -4.97 6.97 14.24
CA ASN A 100 -4.72 7.98 15.25
C ASN A 100 -3.57 8.90 14.78
N ALA A 101 -3.91 10.00 14.11
CA ALA A 101 -3.05 11.18 13.99
C ALA A 101 -3.61 12.40 14.75
N ASP A 102 -4.91 12.44 15.09
CA ASP A 102 -5.52 13.61 15.73
C ASP A 102 -6.16 13.30 17.10
N ARG A 103 -5.34 12.90 18.07
CA ARG A 103 -5.77 12.72 19.47
C ARG A 103 -5.04 13.62 20.48
N GLN A 104 -4.71 14.85 20.07
CA GLN A 104 -4.21 15.91 20.95
C GLN A 104 -4.98 17.22 20.76
N HIS A 105 -6.30 17.26 20.99
CA HIS A 105 -6.97 18.54 21.26
C HIS A 105 -8.33 18.49 21.99
N LEU A 106 -8.64 17.43 22.75
CA LEU A 106 -9.93 17.32 23.47
C LEU A 106 -9.74 16.83 24.92
N ALA A 107 -8.79 17.40 25.65
CA ALA A 107 -8.55 17.04 27.05
C ALA A 107 -8.29 18.22 28.00
N ASP A 108 -8.67 19.46 27.66
CA ASP A 108 -8.43 20.62 28.53
C ASP A 108 -9.65 21.54 28.78
N ASP A 109 -10.88 21.15 28.43
CA ASP A 109 -12.08 21.99 28.67
C ASP A 109 -13.04 21.45 29.75
N ASP A 110 -12.57 20.55 30.63
CA ASP A 110 -13.29 20.19 31.86
C ASP A 110 -12.33 20.24 33.06
N LYS A 111 -11.96 21.46 33.49
CA LYS A 111 -11.74 21.83 34.90
C LYS A 111 -11.60 23.33 35.14
#